data_AF-A0A2M7E3W0-F1
#
_entry.id   AF-A0A2M7E3W0-F1
#
_cell.length_a   1.000
_cell.length_b   1.000
_cell.length_c   1.000
_cell.angle_alpha   90.00
_cell.angle_beta   90.00
_cell.angle_gamma   90.00
#
_symmetry.space_group_name_H-M   'P 1'
#
loop_
_entity.id
_entity.type
_entity.pdbx_description
1 polymer ?
#
loop_
_entity_poly.entity_id
_entity_poly.type
_entity_poly.pdbx_seq_one_letter_code
_entity_poly.pdbx_strand_id
1 'polypeptide(L)'
;VQGYGGVNIHEYLKGLGEMPEGWGNDGAYQALKAQVVAAASFAFAYTNGGSGEICTTQSCQVYLGHNKGGRWEDAVNEVKNNCGDGIEVMVSNDTNEVIKAWYASTFGGYTWTSGEIWSSNKPWTKHSSDLKEGVGSLSELRDSDKSYDKASPYYYCDWGSRPEYNKTAWLKPEELADIANALALAKRDNGIISHLSQPDKPNPDGTDTWDQEKVKSEIRSRGGSPINFVSDVGIDWDSGAGKTTTVRISGDGGSFSFDGREFKDFFNLRAPANIQIVGLLYNVEKR
;
A
#
# COMPACT_ATOMS: atom_id res chain seq x y z
N VAL A 1 -16.59 11.86 15.30
CA VAL A 1 -15.29 12.09 14.63
C VAL A 1 -14.25 12.34 15.71
N GLN A 2 -13.15 11.58 15.71
CA GLN A 2 -12.16 11.62 16.78
C GLN A 2 -11.63 13.04 16.99
N GLY A 3 -11.78 13.56 18.21
CA GLY A 3 -11.36 14.93 18.57
C GLY A 3 -12.32 16.06 18.17
N TYR A 4 -13.41 15.77 17.46
CA TYR A 4 -14.39 16.77 16.99
C TYR A 4 -15.83 16.50 17.44
N GLY A 5 -16.08 15.43 18.21
CA GLY A 5 -17.41 15.08 18.69
C GLY A 5 -18.36 14.59 17.58
N GLY A 6 -19.66 14.81 17.76
CA GLY A 6 -20.68 14.50 16.76
C GLY A 6 -20.66 15.52 15.63
N VAL A 7 -20.44 15.05 14.40
CA VAL A 7 -20.35 15.91 13.21
C VAL A 7 -21.39 15.43 12.19
N ASN A 8 -22.16 16.35 11.62
CA ASN A 8 -23.10 16.04 10.55
C ASN A 8 -22.36 15.49 9.32
N ILE A 9 -22.93 14.52 8.61
CA ILE A 9 -22.28 13.86 7.47
C ILE A 9 -21.85 14.84 6.38
N HIS A 10 -22.62 15.89 6.10
CA HIS A 10 -22.26 16.88 5.07
C HIS A 10 -21.05 17.70 5.51
N GLU A 11 -21.01 18.14 6.76
CA GLU A 11 -19.86 18.88 7.33
C GLU A 11 -18.61 18.00 7.44
N TYR A 12 -18.79 16.72 7.75
CA TYR A 12 -17.71 15.74 7.74
C TYR A 12 -17.12 15.61 6.32
N LEU A 13 -17.96 15.39 5.31
CA LEU A 13 -17.52 15.23 3.92
C LEU A 13 -16.84 16.50 3.39
N LYS A 14 -17.38 17.69 3.67
CA LYS A 14 -16.77 18.98 3.32
C LYS A 14 -15.38 19.17 3.92
N GLY A 15 -15.10 18.56 5.06
CA GLY A 15 -13.78 18.63 5.71
C GLY A 15 -12.80 17.54 5.33
N LEU A 16 -13.08 16.68 4.34
CA LEU A 16 -12.13 15.65 3.91
C LEU A 16 -11.00 16.21 3.05
N GLY A 17 -9.77 15.84 3.41
CA GLY A 17 -8.52 16.27 2.77
C GLY A 17 -7.96 15.30 1.72
N GLU A 18 -8.73 14.27 1.31
CA GLU A 18 -8.23 13.12 0.54
C GLU A 18 -7.83 13.44 -0.90
N MET A 19 -8.67 14.18 -1.62
CA MET A 19 -8.53 14.38 -3.07
C MET A 19 -8.25 15.85 -3.39
N PRO A 20 -7.21 16.20 -4.14
CA PRO A 20 -6.90 17.60 -4.47
C PRO A 20 -8.04 18.27 -5.26
N GLU A 21 -8.34 19.54 -4.95
CA GLU A 21 -9.38 20.31 -5.67
C GLU A 21 -9.06 20.53 -7.15
N GLY A 22 -7.77 20.46 -7.51
CA GLY A 22 -7.30 20.58 -8.90
C GLY A 22 -8.03 19.63 -9.86
N TRP A 23 -8.41 18.43 -9.41
CA TRP A 23 -9.21 17.49 -10.21
C TRP A 23 -10.52 18.10 -10.70
N GLY A 24 -11.17 18.94 -9.90
CA GLY A 24 -12.39 19.65 -10.30
C GLY A 24 -12.17 20.74 -11.32
N ASN A 25 -10.97 21.32 -11.35
CA ASN A 25 -10.60 22.38 -12.29
C ASN A 25 -10.04 21.84 -13.61
N ASP A 26 -9.45 20.65 -13.58
CA ASP A 26 -8.74 20.03 -14.72
C ASP A 26 -9.61 19.04 -15.51
N GLY A 27 -10.94 19.24 -15.49
CA GLY A 27 -11.90 18.44 -16.26
C GLY A 27 -12.29 17.10 -15.63
N ALA A 28 -11.81 16.79 -14.42
CA ALA A 28 -12.12 15.55 -13.70
C ALA A 28 -13.08 15.76 -12.51
N TYR A 29 -13.98 16.75 -12.60
CA TYR A 29 -14.96 17.08 -11.55
C TYR A 29 -15.84 15.89 -11.12
N GLN A 30 -16.16 14.99 -12.05
CA GLN A 30 -16.92 13.77 -11.73
C GLN A 30 -16.16 12.83 -10.78
N ALA A 31 -14.83 12.87 -10.79
CA ALA A 31 -14.03 12.09 -9.85
C ALA A 31 -14.17 12.61 -8.41
N LEU A 32 -14.33 13.94 -8.20
CA LEU A 32 -14.66 14.49 -6.88
C LEU A 32 -16.00 13.96 -6.39
N LYS A 33 -17.04 13.95 -7.25
CA LYS A 33 -18.37 13.40 -6.88
C LYS A 33 -18.30 11.92 -6.54
N ALA A 34 -17.58 11.11 -7.34
CA ALA A 34 -17.37 9.71 -7.04
C ALA A 34 -16.68 9.50 -5.69
N GLN A 35 -15.67 10.33 -5.39
CA GLN A 35 -14.98 10.31 -4.10
C GLN A 35 -15.90 10.69 -2.93
N VAL A 36 -16.83 11.63 -3.10
CA VAL A 36 -17.83 11.98 -2.08
C VAL A 36 -18.70 10.76 -1.73
N VAL A 37 -19.22 10.05 -2.74
CA VAL A 37 -20.05 8.85 -2.52
C VAL A 37 -19.24 7.73 -1.87
N ALA A 38 -17.99 7.51 -2.31
CA ALA A 38 -17.08 6.54 -1.70
C ALA A 38 -16.79 6.88 -0.23
N ALA A 39 -16.47 8.13 0.06
CA ALA A 39 -16.19 8.60 1.40
C ALA A 39 -17.40 8.48 2.33
N ALA A 40 -18.60 8.83 1.85
CA ALA A 40 -19.84 8.68 2.60
C ALA A 40 -20.12 7.21 2.93
N SER A 41 -19.95 6.32 1.94
CA SER A 41 -20.13 4.87 2.11
C SER A 41 -19.16 4.30 3.15
N PHE A 42 -17.88 4.67 3.05
CA PHE A 42 -16.85 4.26 4.01
C PHE A 42 -17.19 4.74 5.42
N ALA A 43 -17.50 6.02 5.60
CA ALA A 43 -17.83 6.59 6.91
C ALA A 43 -19.05 5.91 7.54
N PHE A 44 -20.11 5.69 6.76
CA PHE A 44 -21.31 5.01 7.21
C PHE A 44 -21.02 3.57 7.67
N ALA A 45 -20.33 2.78 6.84
CA ALA A 45 -20.01 1.39 7.15
C ALA A 45 -18.98 1.27 8.29
N TYR A 46 -18.01 2.16 8.36
CA TYR A 46 -16.98 2.17 9.41
C TYR A 46 -17.57 2.48 10.79
N THR A 47 -18.50 3.43 10.84
CA THR A 47 -19.13 3.89 12.09
C THR A 47 -20.40 3.12 12.44
N ASN A 48 -20.77 2.08 11.70
CA ASN A 48 -22.04 1.37 11.88
C ASN A 48 -23.24 2.34 11.93
N GLY A 49 -23.38 3.15 10.87
CA GLY A 49 -24.45 4.14 10.75
C GLY A 49 -24.31 5.35 11.69
N GLY A 50 -23.10 5.70 12.11
CA GLY A 50 -22.83 6.81 13.02
C GLY A 50 -22.87 6.46 14.51
N SER A 51 -23.05 5.19 14.87
CA SER A 51 -22.99 4.72 16.26
C SER A 51 -21.56 4.64 16.82
N GLY A 52 -20.57 4.51 15.94
CA GLY A 52 -19.14 4.43 16.27
C GLY A 52 -18.36 5.70 15.93
N GLU A 53 -17.11 5.73 16.40
CA GLU A 53 -16.15 6.79 16.09
C GLU A 53 -15.36 6.47 14.81
N ILE A 54 -14.97 7.53 14.07
CA ILE A 54 -14.04 7.46 12.94
C ILE A 54 -12.83 8.34 13.23
N CYS A 55 -11.63 7.81 12.93
CA CYS A 55 -10.36 8.52 13.08
C CYS A 55 -10.15 9.55 11.96
N THR A 56 -9.27 10.53 12.18
CA THR A 56 -9.05 11.66 11.25
C THR A 56 -7.75 11.54 10.44
N THR A 57 -7.16 10.35 10.42
CA THR A 57 -5.87 10.06 9.78
C THR A 57 -6.06 9.16 8.56
N GLN A 58 -4.97 8.92 7.83
CA GLN A 58 -4.94 8.01 6.67
C GLN A 58 -5.34 6.55 7.02
N SER A 59 -5.43 6.19 8.31
CA SER A 59 -5.97 4.90 8.74
C SER A 59 -7.48 4.79 8.56
N CYS A 60 -8.18 5.93 8.47
CA CYS A 60 -9.61 6.02 8.15
C CYS A 60 -9.76 6.94 6.95
N GLN A 61 -10.01 8.24 7.22
CA GLN A 61 -10.05 9.28 6.22
C GLN A 61 -9.42 10.55 6.80
N VAL A 62 -8.63 11.26 6.01
CA VAL A 62 -8.00 12.51 6.43
C VAL A 62 -9.07 13.59 6.58
N TYR A 63 -9.31 14.02 7.83
CA TYR A 63 -10.29 15.07 8.15
C TYR A 63 -9.58 16.32 8.67
N LEU A 64 -9.85 17.45 8.03
CA LEU A 64 -9.18 18.74 8.24
C LEU A 64 -9.74 19.54 9.42
N GLY A 65 -10.90 19.14 9.97
CA GLY A 65 -11.56 19.87 11.05
C GLY A 65 -12.29 21.15 10.64
N HIS A 66 -12.25 21.50 9.35
CA HIS A 66 -12.93 22.66 8.77
C HIS A 66 -13.36 22.35 7.35
N ASN A 67 -14.33 23.10 6.82
CA ASN A 67 -14.73 23.01 5.42
C ASN A 67 -13.55 23.38 4.52
N LYS A 68 -13.18 22.46 3.63
CA LYS A 68 -12.10 22.63 2.66
C LYS A 68 -12.44 23.69 1.60
N GLY A 69 -13.72 23.78 1.22
CA GLY A 69 -14.22 24.74 0.23
C GLY A 69 -14.03 24.32 -1.23
N GLY A 70 -14.08 25.31 -2.12
CA GLY A 70 -13.79 25.16 -3.55
C GLY A 70 -14.66 24.13 -4.28
N ARG A 71 -14.08 23.51 -5.32
CA ARG A 71 -14.75 22.48 -6.12
C ARG A 71 -15.12 21.24 -5.30
N TRP A 72 -14.42 21.00 -4.19
CA TRP A 72 -14.77 19.89 -3.30
C TRP A 72 -16.11 20.13 -2.61
N GLU A 73 -16.30 21.32 -2.05
CA GLU A 73 -17.60 21.70 -1.47
C GLU A 73 -18.73 21.66 -2.50
N ASP A 74 -18.50 22.15 -3.72
CA ASP A 74 -19.48 22.07 -4.80
C ASP A 74 -19.90 20.62 -5.06
N ALA A 75 -18.94 19.69 -5.14
CA ALA A 75 -19.21 18.27 -5.35
C ALA A 75 -20.02 17.66 -4.21
N VAL A 76 -19.71 18.00 -2.95
CA VAL A 76 -20.48 17.53 -1.79
C VAL A 76 -21.92 18.06 -1.83
N ASN A 77 -22.11 19.35 -2.12
CA ASN A 77 -23.42 19.97 -2.20
C ASN A 77 -24.26 19.38 -3.36
N GLU A 78 -23.64 19.12 -4.51
CA GLU A 78 -24.31 18.53 -5.66
C GLU A 78 -24.73 17.06 -5.42
N VAL A 79 -23.87 16.25 -4.81
CA VAL A 79 -24.23 14.86 -4.43
C VAL A 79 -25.35 14.85 -3.39
N LYS A 80 -25.33 15.78 -2.42
CA LYS A 80 -26.41 15.96 -1.44
C LYS A 80 -27.76 16.22 -2.11
N ASN A 81 -27.80 17.03 -3.18
CA ASN A 81 -29.06 17.37 -3.86
C ASN A 81 -29.81 16.14 -4.41
N ASN A 82 -29.13 15.01 -4.60
CA ASN A 82 -29.76 13.76 -5.02
C ASN A 82 -30.56 13.07 -3.89
N CYS A 83 -30.34 13.44 -2.63
CA CYS A 83 -30.84 12.71 -1.45
C CYS A 83 -31.48 13.60 -0.37
N GLY A 84 -31.72 14.89 -0.63
CA GLY A 84 -32.30 15.81 0.35
C GLY A 84 -31.40 16.01 1.59
N ASP A 85 -31.88 15.60 2.76
CA ASP A 85 -31.11 15.64 4.01
C ASP A 85 -30.10 14.47 4.14
N GLY A 86 -30.21 13.47 3.25
CA GLY A 86 -29.31 12.33 3.18
C GLY A 86 -28.04 12.58 2.35
N ILE A 87 -27.33 11.49 2.05
CA ILE A 87 -26.22 11.45 1.11
C ILE A 87 -26.25 10.12 0.35
N GLU A 88 -25.81 10.12 -0.89
CA GLU A 88 -25.65 8.89 -1.66
C GLU A 88 -24.58 7.98 -1.05
N VAL A 89 -24.88 6.69 -1.00
CA VAL A 89 -23.96 5.63 -0.56
C VAL A 89 -24.05 4.43 -1.50
N MET A 90 -22.97 3.66 -1.58
CA MET A 90 -22.91 2.41 -2.34
C MET A 90 -23.40 1.25 -1.48
N VAL A 91 -24.36 0.50 -2.03
CA VAL A 91 -24.91 -0.72 -1.42
C VAL A 91 -24.48 -1.92 -2.24
N SER A 92 -23.98 -2.97 -1.58
CA SER A 92 -23.63 -4.21 -2.26
C SER A 92 -24.89 -5.01 -2.56
N ASN A 93 -25.11 -5.38 -3.82
CA ASN A 93 -26.22 -6.25 -4.20
C ASN A 93 -26.16 -7.64 -3.56
N ASP A 94 -24.96 -8.12 -3.24
CA ASP A 94 -24.76 -9.45 -2.66
C ASP A 94 -25.10 -9.51 -1.16
N THR A 95 -24.90 -8.40 -0.43
CA THR A 95 -25.12 -8.34 1.03
C THR A 95 -26.31 -7.47 1.42
N ASN A 96 -26.78 -6.61 0.51
CA ASN A 96 -27.75 -5.56 0.75
C ASN A 96 -27.35 -4.57 1.86
N GLU A 97 -26.04 -4.45 2.11
CA GLU A 97 -25.45 -3.54 3.10
C GLU A 97 -24.63 -2.43 2.43
N VAL A 98 -24.52 -1.29 3.11
CA VAL A 98 -23.62 -0.20 2.69
C VAL A 98 -22.17 -0.68 2.77
N ILE A 99 -21.44 -0.52 1.67
CA ILE A 99 -20.08 -1.06 1.58
C ILE A 99 -19.08 -0.18 2.32
N LYS A 100 -18.07 -0.83 2.92
CA LYS A 100 -16.83 -0.14 3.30
C LYS A 100 -16.03 0.11 2.03
N ALA A 101 -16.25 1.28 1.41
CA ALA A 101 -15.66 1.67 0.14
C ALA A 101 -14.19 2.08 0.32
N TRP A 102 -13.28 1.13 0.07
CA TRP A 102 -11.84 1.42 0.07
C TRP A 102 -11.44 2.11 -1.24
N TYR A 103 -10.56 3.09 -1.13
CA TYR A 103 -9.99 3.85 -2.24
C TYR A 103 -8.50 4.09 -1.99
N ALA A 104 -7.75 4.41 -3.05
CA ALA A 104 -6.33 4.71 -3.00
C ALA A 104 -6.00 5.89 -3.93
N SER A 105 -4.90 6.59 -3.66
CA SER A 105 -4.43 7.67 -4.53
C SER A 105 -3.99 7.17 -5.90
N THR A 106 -3.44 5.96 -5.98
CA THR A 106 -2.80 5.39 -7.19
C THR A 106 -2.77 3.87 -7.02
N PHE A 107 -3.15 3.14 -8.08
CA PHE A 107 -3.26 1.68 -8.08
C PHE A 107 -2.08 0.98 -8.75
N GLY A 108 -1.27 1.72 -9.53
CA GLY A 108 -0.12 1.14 -10.24
C GLY A 108 -0.51 0.33 -11.47
N GLY A 109 -1.70 0.59 -12.03
CA GLY A 109 -2.27 -0.15 -13.16
C GLY A 109 -3.10 -1.39 -12.80
N TYR A 110 -3.21 -1.78 -11.52
CA TYR A 110 -4.02 -2.93 -11.11
C TYR A 110 -4.75 -2.68 -9.79
N THR A 111 -5.97 -3.18 -9.70
CA THR A 111 -6.78 -3.25 -8.49
C THR A 111 -6.94 -4.72 -8.11
N TRP A 112 -6.92 -5.01 -6.82
CA TRP A 112 -7.05 -6.38 -6.32
C TRP A 112 -8.27 -6.50 -5.42
N THR A 113 -8.73 -7.74 -5.26
CA THR A 113 -9.71 -8.06 -4.22
C THR A 113 -9.14 -7.82 -2.82
N SER A 114 -10.02 -7.57 -1.87
CA SER A 114 -9.66 -7.43 -0.45
C SER A 114 -9.00 -8.70 0.13
N GLY A 115 -9.26 -9.89 -0.41
CA GLY A 115 -8.58 -11.12 0.00
C GLY A 115 -7.24 -11.38 -0.69
N GLU A 116 -6.88 -10.62 -1.72
CA GLU A 116 -5.53 -10.62 -2.27
C GLU A 116 -4.61 -9.69 -1.48
N ILE A 117 -5.14 -8.54 -1.04
CA ILE A 117 -4.40 -7.58 -0.21
C ILE A 117 -4.35 -8.04 1.26
N TRP A 118 -5.52 -8.38 1.81
CA TRP A 118 -5.70 -8.84 3.19
C TRP A 118 -6.20 -10.30 3.20
N SER A 119 -6.69 -10.80 4.34
CA SER A 119 -7.11 -12.21 4.50
C SER A 119 -8.60 -12.47 4.21
N SER A 120 -9.41 -11.44 3.95
CA SER A 120 -10.87 -11.58 3.82
C SER A 120 -11.38 -10.94 2.54
N ASN A 121 -12.04 -11.74 1.71
CA ASN A 121 -12.71 -11.28 0.50
C ASN A 121 -14.04 -10.59 0.82
N LYS A 122 -14.26 -9.44 0.18
CA LYS A 122 -15.53 -8.73 0.13
C LYS A 122 -16.11 -8.79 -1.27
N PRO A 123 -17.44 -8.99 -1.41
CA PRO A 123 -18.09 -9.16 -2.70
C PRO A 123 -17.93 -7.94 -3.63
N TRP A 124 -17.81 -6.73 -3.07
CA TRP A 124 -17.70 -5.47 -3.81
C TRP A 124 -16.27 -5.10 -4.25
N THR A 125 -15.24 -5.81 -3.78
CA THR A 125 -13.87 -5.62 -4.28
C THR A 125 -13.60 -6.61 -5.39
N LYS A 126 -13.13 -6.13 -6.55
CA LYS A 126 -12.83 -6.98 -7.71
C LYS A 126 -11.38 -6.81 -8.10
N HIS A 127 -10.80 -7.88 -8.63
CA HIS A 127 -9.56 -7.81 -9.36
C HIS A 127 -9.84 -7.18 -10.73
N SER A 128 -9.11 -6.12 -11.09
CA SER A 128 -9.23 -5.50 -12.40
C SER A 128 -7.95 -4.76 -12.78
N SER A 129 -7.69 -4.64 -14.09
CA SER A 129 -6.62 -3.79 -14.60
C SER A 129 -7.10 -2.34 -14.75
N ASP A 130 -6.39 -1.39 -14.16
CA ASP A 130 -6.56 0.05 -14.37
C ASP A 130 -5.72 0.52 -15.58
N LEU A 131 -5.92 -0.17 -16.70
CA LEU A 131 -5.16 -0.01 -17.93
C LEU A 131 -6.11 0.25 -19.11
N LYS A 132 -5.64 1.06 -20.05
CA LYS A 132 -6.28 1.26 -21.36
C LYS A 132 -6.13 0.02 -22.25
N GLU A 133 -4.98 -0.64 -22.15
CA GLU A 133 -4.60 -1.82 -22.95
C GLU A 133 -3.66 -2.73 -22.16
N GLY A 134 -3.54 -3.99 -22.58
CA GLY A 134 -2.61 -4.95 -21.99
C GLY A 134 -1.15 -4.52 -22.12
N VAL A 135 -0.34 -4.88 -21.12
CA VAL A 135 1.09 -4.56 -21.00
C VAL A 135 1.94 -5.82 -21.07
N GLY A 136 3.06 -5.75 -21.80
CA GLY A 136 3.99 -6.87 -21.96
C GLY A 136 5.15 -6.89 -20.94
N SER A 137 5.40 -5.77 -20.25
CA SER A 137 6.50 -5.62 -19.31
C SER A 137 6.19 -4.59 -18.22
N LEU A 138 6.95 -4.64 -17.11
CA LEU A 138 6.92 -3.62 -16.07
C LEU A 138 7.36 -2.23 -16.59
N SER A 139 8.25 -2.18 -17.58
CA SER A 139 8.63 -0.92 -18.21
C SER A 139 7.48 -0.32 -19.01
N GLU A 140 6.66 -1.13 -19.71
CA GLU A 140 5.47 -0.60 -20.39
C GLU A 140 4.46 -0.01 -19.41
N LEU A 141 4.31 -0.57 -18.20
CA LEU A 141 3.44 -0.01 -17.18
C LEU A 141 3.85 1.41 -16.78
N ARG A 142 5.16 1.71 -16.72
CA ARG A 142 5.68 3.03 -16.32
C ARG A 142 5.84 3.99 -17.50
N ASP A 143 6.39 3.50 -18.60
CA ASP A 143 6.97 4.33 -19.65
C ASP A 143 6.00 4.56 -20.83
N SER A 144 4.87 3.85 -20.89
CA SER A 144 3.86 4.01 -21.95
C SER A 144 2.65 4.84 -21.49
N ASP A 145 1.71 5.15 -22.40
CA ASP A 145 0.42 5.79 -22.07
C ASP A 145 -0.68 4.80 -21.63
N LYS A 146 -0.34 3.52 -21.40
CA LYS A 146 -1.30 2.44 -21.18
C LYS A 146 -1.94 2.42 -19.78
N SER A 147 -1.27 2.90 -18.73
CA SER A 147 -1.88 3.05 -17.40
C SER A 147 -2.62 4.39 -17.28
N TYR A 148 -3.78 4.40 -16.64
CA TYR A 148 -4.54 5.63 -16.39
C TYR A 148 -3.86 6.53 -15.35
N ASP A 149 -3.19 5.95 -14.37
CA ASP A 149 -2.62 6.62 -13.21
C ASP A 149 -1.10 6.86 -13.30
N LYS A 150 -0.48 6.59 -14.45
CA LYS A 150 0.97 6.75 -14.67
C LYS A 150 1.53 8.14 -14.34
N ALA A 151 0.70 9.17 -14.48
CA ALA A 151 1.09 10.57 -14.23
C ALA A 151 1.09 10.91 -12.74
N SER A 152 0.62 9.99 -11.88
CA SER A 152 0.65 10.17 -10.44
C SER A 152 2.10 10.26 -9.95
N PRO A 153 2.43 11.23 -9.08
CA PRO A 153 3.74 11.29 -8.44
C PRO A 153 4.02 10.09 -7.53
N TYR A 154 2.99 9.30 -7.19
CA TYR A 154 3.10 8.10 -6.38
C TYR A 154 3.17 6.81 -7.21
N TYR A 155 3.14 6.92 -8.54
CA TYR A 155 3.22 5.77 -9.44
C TYR A 155 4.59 5.08 -9.33
N TYR A 156 4.61 3.85 -8.80
CA TYR A 156 5.83 3.10 -8.46
C TYR A 156 6.89 3.92 -7.72
N CYS A 157 6.46 4.76 -6.77
CA CYS A 157 7.38 5.48 -5.89
C CYS A 157 8.05 4.53 -4.87
N ASP A 158 9.25 4.91 -4.45
CA ASP A 158 9.93 4.29 -3.33
C ASP A 158 9.32 4.77 -2.01
N TRP A 159 8.85 3.84 -1.17
CA TRP A 159 8.20 4.18 0.09
C TRP A 159 9.18 4.15 1.24
N GLY A 160 9.18 5.23 2.02
CA GLY A 160 10.05 5.42 3.17
C GLY A 160 11.19 6.39 2.87
N SER A 161 11.95 6.75 3.90
CA SER A 161 13.06 7.69 3.76
C SER A 161 14.02 7.57 4.92
N ARG A 162 15.31 7.81 4.67
CA ARG A 162 16.34 7.80 5.69
C ARG A 162 17.04 9.16 5.78
N PRO A 163 16.99 9.87 6.93
CA PRO A 163 17.60 11.20 7.06
C PRO A 163 19.09 11.22 6.69
N GLU A 164 19.83 10.18 7.07
CA GLU A 164 21.25 9.99 6.82
C GLU A 164 21.60 9.70 5.34
N TYR A 165 20.60 9.38 4.51
CA TYR A 165 20.74 9.13 3.06
C TYR A 165 19.93 10.12 2.22
N ASN A 166 19.97 11.40 2.60
CA ASN A 166 19.29 12.49 1.89
C ASN A 166 17.78 12.23 1.69
N LYS A 167 17.14 11.60 2.68
CA LYS A 167 15.71 11.25 2.67
C LYS A 167 15.29 10.34 1.51
N THR A 168 16.16 9.44 1.08
CA THR A 168 15.86 8.43 0.05
C THR A 168 15.53 7.07 0.67
N ALA A 169 14.89 6.18 -0.10
CA ALA A 169 14.68 4.78 0.27
C ALA A 169 15.68 3.81 -0.41
N TRP A 170 16.72 4.32 -1.09
CA TRP A 170 17.75 3.50 -1.73
C TRP A 170 18.47 2.63 -0.72
N LEU A 171 18.47 1.32 -0.89
CA LEU A 171 19.23 0.37 -0.07
C LEU A 171 20.63 0.15 -0.62
N LYS A 172 21.60 -0.05 0.27
CA LYS A 172 22.92 -0.58 -0.10
C LYS A 172 22.80 -2.07 -0.43
N PRO A 173 23.69 -2.61 -1.28
CA PRO A 173 23.71 -4.04 -1.58
C PRO A 173 23.82 -4.96 -0.36
N GLU A 174 24.53 -4.55 0.69
CA GLU A 174 24.67 -5.32 1.93
C GLU A 174 23.38 -5.29 2.78
N GLU A 175 22.61 -4.21 2.70
CA GLU A 175 21.31 -4.09 3.38
C GLU A 175 20.28 -5.00 2.69
N LEU A 176 20.27 -5.03 1.36
CA LEU A 176 19.45 -5.98 0.62
C LEU A 176 19.88 -7.44 0.85
N ALA A 177 21.19 -7.69 0.99
CA ALA A 177 21.71 -9.01 1.35
C ALA A 177 21.20 -9.46 2.72
N ASP A 178 21.11 -8.56 3.71
CA ASP A 178 20.58 -8.88 5.03
C ASP A 178 19.10 -9.28 4.99
N ILE A 179 18.27 -8.53 4.24
CA ILE A 179 16.85 -8.88 4.03
C ILE A 179 16.72 -10.27 3.39
N ALA A 180 17.51 -10.53 2.33
CA ALA A 180 17.50 -11.82 1.63
C ALA A 180 17.95 -12.97 2.54
N ASN A 181 19.00 -12.76 3.33
CA ASN A 181 19.50 -13.73 4.30
C ASN A 181 18.47 -14.01 5.41
N ALA A 182 17.82 -12.98 5.96
CA ALA A 182 16.79 -13.13 6.98
C ALA A 182 15.63 -14.01 6.49
N LEU A 183 15.14 -13.76 5.28
CA LEU A 183 14.11 -14.61 4.65
C LEU A 183 14.64 -16.04 4.38
N ALA A 184 15.85 -16.18 3.86
CA ALA A 184 16.45 -17.50 3.63
C ALA A 184 16.65 -18.28 4.94
N LEU A 185 16.90 -17.61 6.06
CA LEU A 185 17.00 -18.22 7.38
C LEU A 185 15.62 -18.63 7.90
N ALA A 186 14.62 -17.75 7.81
CA ALA A 186 13.25 -18.03 8.23
C ALA A 186 12.62 -19.21 7.47
N LYS A 187 12.93 -19.37 6.18
CA LYS A 187 12.49 -20.53 5.40
C LYS A 187 13.13 -21.84 5.85
N ARG A 188 14.31 -21.79 6.48
CA ARG A 188 14.98 -22.97 7.07
C ARG A 188 14.49 -23.27 8.48
N ASP A 189 14.17 -22.22 9.24
CA ASP A 189 13.77 -22.30 10.63
C ASP A 189 12.78 -21.17 10.93
N ASN A 190 11.49 -21.50 11.01
CA ASN A 190 10.46 -20.50 11.29
C ASN A 190 10.40 -20.12 12.77
N GLY A 191 11.05 -20.89 13.66
CA GLY A 191 11.06 -20.64 15.10
C GLY A 191 11.87 -19.42 15.51
N ILE A 192 12.63 -18.84 14.58
CA ILE A 192 13.52 -17.70 14.84
C ILE A 192 12.99 -16.36 14.31
N ILE A 193 11.79 -16.32 13.71
CA ILE A 193 11.25 -15.12 13.03
C ILE A 193 11.16 -13.93 13.98
N SER A 194 10.86 -14.15 15.26
CA SER A 194 10.81 -13.10 16.29
C SER A 194 12.13 -12.36 16.47
N HIS A 195 13.26 -12.94 16.07
CA HIS A 195 14.57 -12.29 16.10
C HIS A 195 14.91 -11.50 14.83
N LEU A 196 14.09 -11.58 13.77
CA LEU A 196 14.39 -11.06 12.43
C LEU A 196 13.73 -9.72 12.11
N SER A 197 13.17 -9.03 13.11
CA SER A 197 12.68 -7.66 12.94
C SER A 197 13.83 -6.70 12.56
N GLN A 198 13.51 -5.52 12.02
CA GLN A 198 14.52 -4.51 11.66
C GLN A 198 15.41 -4.12 12.86
N PRO A 199 16.74 -4.00 12.67
CA PRO A 199 17.69 -3.81 13.78
C PRO A 199 17.71 -2.37 14.33
N ASP A 200 17.11 -1.42 13.63
CA ASP A 200 17.12 0.01 13.97
C ASP A 200 15.88 0.46 14.76
N LYS A 201 14.99 -0.46 15.15
CA LYS A 201 13.85 -0.19 16.02
C LYS A 201 13.73 -1.22 17.14
N PRO A 202 13.02 -0.89 18.24
CA PRO A 202 12.68 -1.88 19.25
C PRO A 202 11.93 -3.07 18.63
N ASN A 203 12.31 -4.28 19.05
CA ASN A 203 11.66 -5.50 18.60
C ASN A 203 10.19 -5.53 19.05
N PRO A 204 9.22 -5.69 18.13
CA PRO A 204 7.80 -5.70 18.48
C PRO A 204 7.38 -6.90 19.34
N ASP A 205 8.13 -8.00 19.29
CA ASP A 205 7.85 -9.24 20.04
C ASP A 205 8.51 -9.25 21.43
N GLY A 206 9.20 -8.17 21.81
CA GLY A 206 9.84 -8.04 23.13
C GLY A 206 11.03 -8.97 23.36
N THR A 207 11.62 -9.53 22.30
CA THR A 207 12.84 -10.33 22.32
C THR A 207 14.04 -9.56 21.76
N ASP A 208 15.24 -10.15 21.81
CA ASP A 208 16.40 -9.63 21.09
C ASP A 208 16.20 -9.63 19.57
N THR A 209 16.77 -8.64 18.89
CA THR A 209 16.86 -8.58 17.43
C THR A 209 18.26 -8.97 16.98
N TRP A 210 18.35 -9.92 16.05
CA TRP A 210 19.62 -10.34 15.50
C TRP A 210 20.14 -9.32 14.48
N ASP A 211 21.38 -8.89 14.66
CA ASP A 211 22.09 -8.11 13.66
C ASP A 211 22.45 -8.95 12.43
N GLN A 212 22.97 -8.28 11.41
CA GLN A 212 23.33 -8.91 10.14
C GLN A 212 24.37 -10.04 10.32
N GLU A 213 25.35 -9.89 11.22
CA GLU A 213 26.38 -10.91 11.42
C GLU A 213 25.84 -12.14 12.16
N LYS A 214 24.94 -11.94 13.11
CA LYS A 214 24.22 -13.02 13.79
C LYS A 214 23.37 -13.80 12.79
N VAL A 215 22.59 -13.13 11.93
CA VAL A 215 21.82 -13.81 10.87
C VAL A 215 22.73 -14.65 9.96
N LYS A 216 23.87 -14.09 9.52
CA LYS A 216 24.84 -14.84 8.71
C LYS A 216 25.42 -16.05 9.46
N SER A 217 25.74 -15.89 10.75
CA SER A 217 26.23 -16.98 11.61
C SER A 217 25.21 -18.10 11.75
N GLU A 218 23.93 -17.76 11.93
CA GLU A 218 22.83 -18.73 12.07
C GLU A 218 22.53 -19.48 10.77
N ILE A 219 22.76 -18.83 9.62
CA ILE A 219 22.72 -19.51 8.31
C ILE A 219 23.86 -20.53 8.21
N ARG A 220 25.09 -20.12 8.56
CA ARG A 220 26.27 -21.01 8.51
C ARG A 220 26.13 -22.20 9.45
N SER A 221 25.63 -22.00 10.67
CA SER A 221 25.42 -23.08 11.65
C SER A 221 24.38 -24.11 11.18
N ARG A 222 23.46 -23.70 10.29
CA ARG A 222 22.45 -24.56 9.64
C ARG A 222 22.89 -25.07 8.25
N GLY A 223 24.19 -25.01 7.95
CA GLY A 223 24.74 -25.54 6.69
C GLY A 223 24.40 -24.72 5.44
N GLY A 224 23.94 -23.47 5.60
CA GLY A 224 23.71 -22.54 4.50
C GLY A 224 24.88 -21.62 4.23
N SER A 225 24.87 -21.02 3.04
CA SER A 225 25.79 -19.94 2.65
C SER A 225 25.04 -18.60 2.67
N PRO A 226 25.39 -17.65 3.55
CA PRO A 226 24.82 -16.32 3.49
C PRO A 226 25.44 -15.50 2.34
N ILE A 227 24.69 -14.52 1.85
CA ILE A 227 25.19 -13.50 0.91
C ILE A 227 25.74 -12.32 1.72
N ASN A 228 26.92 -11.80 1.39
CA ASN A 228 27.43 -10.56 2.00
C ASN A 228 27.05 -9.34 1.17
N PHE A 229 27.02 -9.49 -0.16
CA PHE A 229 26.76 -8.41 -1.10
C PHE A 229 25.88 -8.89 -2.25
N VAL A 230 24.83 -8.13 -2.58
CA VAL A 230 23.96 -8.39 -3.74
C VAL A 230 24.54 -7.77 -5.01
N SER A 231 24.82 -8.61 -6.01
CA SER A 231 25.29 -8.17 -7.34
C SER A 231 24.15 -7.98 -8.34
N ASP A 232 23.07 -8.75 -8.20
CA ASP A 232 21.96 -8.70 -9.13
C ASP A 232 20.60 -9.02 -8.48
N VAL A 233 19.55 -8.41 -9.02
CA VAL A 233 18.16 -8.65 -8.63
C VAL A 233 17.33 -8.78 -9.89
N GLY A 234 16.59 -9.87 -10.00
CA GLY A 234 15.64 -10.13 -11.08
C GLY A 234 14.21 -10.24 -10.54
N ILE A 235 13.26 -9.72 -11.29
CA ILE A 235 11.83 -9.75 -10.94
C ILE A 235 11.07 -10.50 -12.04
N ASP A 236 10.30 -11.51 -11.64
CA ASP A 236 9.21 -12.01 -12.46
C ASP A 236 7.89 -11.48 -11.94
N TRP A 237 6.96 -11.30 -12.87
CA TRP A 237 5.63 -10.83 -12.54
C TRP A 237 4.60 -11.50 -13.46
N ASP A 238 3.35 -11.47 -13.02
CA ASP A 238 2.19 -11.96 -13.75
C ASP A 238 1.35 -10.74 -14.16
N SER A 239 1.22 -10.51 -15.47
CA SER A 239 0.45 -9.39 -16.01
C SER A 239 -1.06 -9.63 -16.01
N GLY A 240 -1.51 -10.88 -15.88
CA GLY A 240 -2.92 -11.21 -15.68
C GLY A 240 -3.36 -10.97 -14.24
N ALA A 241 -2.49 -11.28 -13.28
CA ALA A 241 -2.73 -11.03 -11.85
C ALA A 241 -2.17 -9.69 -11.34
N GLY A 242 -1.47 -8.94 -12.19
CA GLY A 242 -0.78 -7.71 -11.82
C GLY A 242 0.05 -7.87 -10.55
N LYS A 243 0.92 -8.87 -10.43
CA LYS A 243 1.70 -9.04 -9.19
C LYS A 243 3.10 -9.55 -9.45
N THR A 244 4.03 -9.14 -8.60
CA THR A 244 5.36 -9.72 -8.55
C THR A 244 5.26 -11.14 -8.03
N THR A 245 5.74 -12.11 -8.83
CA THR A 245 5.62 -13.53 -8.51
C THR A 245 6.92 -14.08 -7.93
N THR A 246 8.07 -13.65 -8.47
CA THR A 246 9.37 -14.14 -8.04
C THR A 246 10.37 -13.00 -7.90
N VAL A 247 11.11 -12.99 -6.79
CA VAL A 247 12.29 -12.15 -6.59
C VAL A 247 13.53 -13.04 -6.57
N ARG A 248 14.43 -12.83 -7.53
CA ARG A 248 15.73 -13.52 -7.60
C ARG A 248 16.82 -12.57 -7.14
N ILE A 249 17.58 -12.97 -6.14
CA ILE A 249 18.68 -12.18 -5.58
C ILE A 249 19.95 -12.97 -5.73
N SER A 250 20.94 -12.41 -6.42
CA SER A 250 22.25 -13.04 -6.62
C SER A 250 23.35 -12.23 -5.96
N GLY A 251 24.34 -12.91 -5.41
CA GLY A 251 25.49 -12.31 -4.76
C GLY A 251 26.66 -13.26 -4.62
N ASP A 252 27.63 -12.88 -3.80
CA ASP A 252 28.86 -13.65 -3.54
C ASP A 252 28.60 -15.00 -2.84
N GLY A 253 27.50 -15.09 -2.08
CA GLY A 253 27.05 -16.32 -1.40
C GLY A 253 26.18 -17.26 -2.25
N GLY A 254 25.91 -16.92 -3.52
CA GLY A 254 25.02 -17.65 -4.41
C GLY A 254 23.76 -16.87 -4.77
N SER A 255 22.71 -17.59 -5.15
CA SER A 255 21.42 -16.99 -5.54
C SER A 255 20.26 -17.54 -4.74
N PHE A 256 19.35 -16.66 -4.35
CA PHE A 256 18.05 -17.01 -3.77
C PHE A 256 16.92 -16.68 -4.74
N SER A 257 15.85 -17.47 -4.67
CA SER A 257 14.60 -17.25 -5.40
C SER A 257 13.46 -17.33 -4.40
N PHE A 258 12.71 -16.23 -4.26
CA PHE A 258 11.62 -16.11 -3.29
C PHE A 258 10.31 -15.83 -3.99
N ASP A 259 9.19 -16.29 -3.41
CA ASP A 259 7.87 -15.82 -3.78
C ASP A 259 7.75 -14.31 -3.52
N GLY A 260 7.10 -13.59 -4.41
CA GLY A 260 6.99 -12.13 -4.35
C GLY A 260 6.22 -11.63 -3.12
N ARG A 261 5.23 -12.37 -2.62
CA ARG A 261 4.52 -11.99 -1.40
C ARG A 261 5.37 -12.26 -0.16
N GLU A 262 6.00 -13.42 -0.08
CA GLU A 262 6.94 -13.74 1.01
C GLU A 262 8.09 -12.74 1.08
N PHE A 263 8.68 -12.38 -0.06
CA PHE A 263 9.75 -11.37 -0.11
C PHE A 263 9.28 -10.01 0.39
N LYS A 264 8.11 -9.55 -0.05
CA LYS A 264 7.50 -8.30 0.42
C LYS A 264 7.31 -8.30 1.95
N ASP A 265 6.79 -9.39 2.50
CA ASP A 265 6.50 -9.48 3.93
C ASP A 265 7.79 -9.45 4.77
N PHE A 266 8.84 -10.16 4.35
CA PHE A 266 10.14 -10.12 5.02
C PHE A 266 10.93 -8.83 4.76
N PHE A 267 10.77 -8.22 3.59
CA PHE A 267 11.27 -6.89 3.32
C PHE A 267 10.69 -5.90 4.31
N ASN A 268 9.36 -5.88 4.51
CA ASN A 268 8.70 -4.98 5.45
C ASN A 268 9.00 -5.30 6.92
N LEU A 269 9.35 -6.55 7.23
CA LEU A 269 9.78 -6.95 8.57
C LEU A 269 11.20 -6.42 8.90
N ARG A 270 12.11 -6.47 7.91
CA ARG A 270 13.55 -6.33 8.14
C ARG A 270 14.17 -5.04 7.60
N ALA A 271 13.57 -4.41 6.58
CA ALA A 271 14.11 -3.19 5.98
C ALA A 271 14.25 -2.07 7.03
N PRO A 272 15.31 -1.26 6.93
CA PRO A 272 15.56 -0.20 7.91
C PRO A 272 14.58 0.97 7.76
N ALA A 273 14.48 1.76 8.82
CA ALA A 273 13.65 2.96 8.94
C ALA A 273 12.18 2.67 8.63
N ASN A 274 11.53 3.48 7.79
CA ASN A 274 10.15 3.25 7.36
C ASN A 274 10.10 2.78 5.89
N ILE A 275 11.17 2.17 5.39
CA ILE A 275 11.23 1.64 4.03
C ILE A 275 10.31 0.43 3.93
N GLN A 276 9.46 0.40 2.91
CA GLN A 276 8.47 -0.66 2.75
C GLN A 276 8.06 -0.88 1.29
N ILE A 277 7.59 -2.08 1.01
CA ILE A 277 6.85 -2.43 -0.19
C ILE A 277 5.36 -2.47 0.18
N VAL A 278 4.57 -1.60 -0.44
CA VAL A 278 3.14 -1.43 -0.10
C VAL A 278 2.24 -2.34 -0.95
N GLY A 279 2.45 -2.36 -2.27
CA GLY A 279 1.63 -3.11 -3.23
C GLY A 279 2.10 -4.53 -3.51
N LEU A 280 1.28 -5.30 -4.24
CA LEU A 280 1.62 -6.65 -4.73
C LEU A 280 2.46 -6.63 -6.01
N LEU A 281 2.41 -5.53 -6.76
CA LEU A 281 3.22 -5.29 -7.93
C LEU A 281 4.31 -4.28 -7.58
N TYR A 282 5.57 -4.69 -7.71
CA TYR A 282 6.73 -3.87 -7.45
C TYR A 282 7.90 -4.33 -8.33
N ASN A 283 8.76 -3.38 -8.69
CA ASN A 283 9.96 -3.64 -9.47
C ASN A 283 11.22 -3.34 -8.63
N VAL A 284 12.39 -3.65 -9.19
CA VAL A 284 13.69 -3.23 -8.67
C VAL A 284 14.30 -2.16 -9.58
N GLU A 285 14.88 -1.13 -8.97
CA GLU A 285 15.69 -0.12 -9.64
C GLU A 285 17.10 -0.14 -9.06
N LYS A 286 18.10 0.26 -9.85
CA LYS A 286 19.52 0.29 -9.44
C LYS A 286 20.11 1.66 -9.78
N ARG A 287 21.00 2.15 -8.91
CA ARG A 287 21.69 3.44 -9.05
C ARG A 287 23.17 3.31 -8.76
#